data_AF-A0A7Y5IY46-F1
#
_entry.id   AF-A0A7Y5IY46-F1
#
_cell.length_a   1.000
_cell.length_b   1.000
_cell.length_c   1.000
_cell.angle_alpha   90.00
_cell.angle_beta   90.00
_cell.angle_gamma   90.00
#
_symmetry.space_group_name_H-M   'P 1'
#
loop_
_entity.id
_entity.type
_entity.pdbx_description
1 polymer ?
#
loop_
_entity_poly.entity_id
_entity_poly.type
_entity_poly.pdbx_seq_one_letter_code
_entity_poly.pdbx_strand_id
1 'polypeptide(L)'
;MSELANAMSVLNMPERGLTPVAVLVSDGQPTDDFLAGLANLEATPWGKKAIRLAVGIGRDADFEMLRRFVNQPTCPPFHAHNAPMLAKQISFASTAALKCASAPHSQTRGQNLPGNCAPISVPASLQNVPVEAGDVW
;
A
#
# COMPACT_ATOMS: atom_id res chain seq x y z
N MET A 1 -13.46 -4.93 3.83
CA MET A 1 -12.30 -4.42 4.62
C MET A 1 -12.27 -4.83 6.11
N SER A 2 -13.39 -5.24 6.72
CA SER A 2 -13.49 -5.66 8.13
C SER A 2 -12.57 -6.82 8.53
N GLU A 3 -12.39 -7.81 7.65
CA GLU A 3 -11.49 -8.94 7.89
C GLU A 3 -10.02 -8.53 8.04
N LEU A 4 -9.58 -7.51 7.28
CA LEU A 4 -8.22 -6.99 7.39
C LEU A 4 -7.98 -6.34 8.76
N ALA A 5 -8.97 -5.61 9.28
CA ALA A 5 -8.88 -5.02 10.62
C ALA A 5 -8.77 -6.09 11.72
N ASN A 6 -9.47 -7.22 11.55
CA ASN A 6 -9.40 -8.34 12.48
C ASN A 6 -8.02 -9.05 12.43
N ALA A 7 -7.50 -9.28 11.22
CA ALA A 7 -6.17 -9.85 11.02
C ALA A 7 -5.06 -8.99 11.68
N MET A 8 -5.27 -7.67 11.74
CA MET A 8 -4.34 -6.70 12.34
C MET A 8 -4.67 -6.36 13.80
N SER A 9 -5.47 -7.17 14.49
CA SER A 9 -5.81 -6.93 15.89
C SER A 9 -4.60 -7.12 16.83
N VAL A 10 -4.66 -6.47 18.00
CA VAL A 10 -3.60 -6.55 19.04
C VAL A 10 -3.42 -7.98 19.57
N LEU A 11 -4.45 -8.82 19.48
CA LEU A 11 -4.37 -10.24 19.83
C LEU A 11 -3.42 -11.01 18.89
N ASN A 12 -3.40 -10.65 17.61
CA ASN A 12 -2.55 -11.28 16.59
C ASN A 12 -1.17 -10.62 16.47
N MET A 13 -0.98 -9.41 17.03
CA MET A 13 0.28 -8.67 16.98
C MET A 13 0.60 -8.00 18.34
N PRO A 14 1.62 -8.49 19.09
CA PRO A 14 1.99 -7.95 20.40
C PRO A 14 2.56 -6.53 20.28
N GLU A 15 2.43 -5.70 21.32
CA GLU A 15 2.77 -4.24 21.27
C GLU A 15 4.17 -3.88 20.72
N ARG A 16 5.15 -4.80 20.80
CA ARG A 16 6.50 -4.65 20.22
C ARG A 16 6.68 -5.44 18.92
N GLY A 17 5.64 -5.61 18.13
CA GLY A 17 5.70 -6.18 16.79
C GLY A 17 6.36 -5.24 15.79
N LEU A 18 6.88 -5.81 14.70
CA LEU A 18 7.27 -5.02 13.53
C LEU A 18 6.03 -4.40 12.88
N THR A 19 6.23 -3.27 12.21
CA THR A 19 5.17 -2.58 11.49
C THR A 19 4.59 -3.50 10.40
N PRO A 20 3.26 -3.73 10.38
CA PRO A 20 2.64 -4.59 9.38
C PRO A 20 2.62 -3.91 8.01
N VAL A 21 2.63 -4.73 6.95
CA VAL A 21 2.56 -4.30 5.56
C VAL A 21 1.27 -4.83 4.94
N ALA A 22 0.49 -3.95 4.32
CA ALA A 22 -0.70 -4.30 3.55
C ALA A 22 -0.57 -3.76 2.12
N VAL A 23 -0.68 -4.66 1.14
CA VAL A 23 -0.68 -4.32 -0.28
C VAL A 23 -2.05 -4.68 -0.85
N LEU A 24 -2.80 -3.68 -1.30
CA LEU A 24 -4.10 -3.85 -1.95
C LEU A 24 -3.90 -3.97 -3.45
N VAL A 25 -4.42 -5.02 -4.07
CA VAL A 25 -4.44 -5.19 -5.52
C VAL A 25 -5.90 -5.25 -5.96
N SER A 26 -6.31 -4.40 -6.89
CA SER A 26 -7.70 -4.32 -7.36
C SER A 26 -7.77 -3.98 -8.84
N ASP A 27 -8.72 -4.58 -9.54
CA ASP A 27 -9.04 -4.37 -10.95
C ASP A 27 -10.35 -3.60 -11.15
N GLY A 28 -10.99 -3.11 -10.07
CA GLY A 28 -12.33 -2.55 -10.16
C GLY A 28 -12.75 -1.68 -8.97
N GLN A 29 -14.06 -1.51 -8.85
CA GLN A 29 -14.74 -0.71 -7.83
C GLN A 29 -15.02 -1.53 -6.56
N PRO A 30 -14.97 -0.92 -5.36
CA PRO A 30 -15.37 -1.61 -4.13
C PRO A 30 -16.85 -1.99 -4.17
N THR A 31 -17.16 -3.21 -3.72
CA THR A 31 -18.53 -3.74 -3.64
C THR A 31 -19.15 -3.60 -2.25
N ASP A 32 -18.33 -3.27 -1.24
CA ASP A 32 -18.69 -3.04 0.14
C ASP A 32 -18.51 -1.56 0.54
N ASP A 33 -18.90 -1.20 1.77
CA ASP A 33 -18.59 0.10 2.35
C ASP A 33 -17.11 0.20 2.71
N PHE A 34 -16.31 0.42 1.67
CA PHE A 34 -14.86 0.53 1.75
C PHE A 34 -14.42 1.62 2.73
N LEU A 35 -15.11 2.77 2.74
CA LEU A 35 -14.75 3.91 3.59
C LEU A 35 -14.97 3.60 5.06
N ALA A 36 -16.10 2.99 5.43
CA ALA A 36 -16.33 2.55 6.81
C ALA A 36 -15.32 1.49 7.23
N GLY A 37 -15.00 0.54 6.35
CA GLY A 37 -14.00 -0.49 6.63
C GLY A 37 -12.58 0.08 6.79
N LEU A 38 -12.20 1.07 5.99
CA LEU A 38 -10.93 1.77 6.11
C LEU A 38 -10.84 2.56 7.42
N ALA A 39 -11.90 3.26 7.79
CA ALA A 39 -11.97 3.99 9.06
C ALA A 39 -11.82 3.04 10.26
N ASN A 40 -12.46 1.87 10.21
CA ASN A 40 -12.31 0.84 11.24
C ASN A 40 -10.89 0.29 11.33
N LEU A 41 -10.21 0.10 10.19
CA LEU A 41 -8.81 -0.30 10.16
C LEU A 41 -7.93 0.77 10.82
N GLU A 42 -8.10 2.03 10.45
CA GLU A 42 -7.32 3.16 11.00
C GLU A 42 -7.58 3.41 12.48
N ALA A 43 -8.74 3.03 13.00
CA ALA A 43 -9.05 3.07 14.42
C ALA A 43 -8.22 2.07 15.25
N THR A 44 -7.68 1.02 14.63
CA THR A 44 -6.80 0.06 15.32
C THR A 44 -5.37 0.60 15.44
N PRO A 45 -4.64 0.30 16.54
CA PRO A 45 -3.25 0.73 16.71
C PRO A 45 -2.33 0.28 15.56
N TRP A 46 -2.58 -0.92 15.04
CA TRP A 46 -1.80 -1.51 13.95
C TRP A 46 -2.22 -1.01 12.58
N GLY A 47 -3.51 -0.84 12.30
CA GLY A 47 -3.96 -0.27 11.02
C GLY A 47 -3.50 1.17 10.81
N LYS A 48 -3.36 1.96 11.89
CA LYS A 48 -2.74 3.29 11.82
C LYS A 48 -1.24 3.24 11.52
N LYS A 49 -0.52 2.26 12.08
CA LYS A 49 0.92 2.09 11.90
C LYS A 49 1.28 1.38 10.60
N ALA A 50 0.36 0.59 10.04
CA ALA A 50 0.57 -0.25 8.87
C ALA A 50 1.09 0.54 7.67
N ILE A 51 2.04 -0.02 6.93
CA ILE A 51 2.41 0.52 5.62
C ILE A 51 1.38 0.00 4.62
N ARG A 52 0.62 0.92 4.00
CA ARG A 52 -0.45 0.61 3.05
C ARG A 52 -0.06 1.06 1.65
N LEU A 53 0.06 0.10 0.73
CA LEU A 53 0.36 0.31 -0.68
C LEU A 53 -0.77 -0.24 -1.55
N ALA A 54 -0.94 0.29 -2.75
CA ALA A 54 -1.99 -0.14 -3.67
C ALA A 54 -1.48 -0.33 -5.11
N VAL A 55 -2.02 -1.32 -5.80
CA VAL A 55 -1.83 -1.59 -7.23
C VAL A 55 -3.19 -1.73 -7.90
N GLY A 56 -3.53 -0.79 -8.77
CA GLY A 56 -4.72 -0.82 -9.62
C GLY A 56 -4.40 -1.55 -10.93
N ILE A 57 -5.26 -2.47 -11.35
CA ILE A 57 -5.13 -3.23 -12.60
C ILE A 57 -6.15 -2.69 -13.61
N GLY A 58 -5.70 -2.46 -14.85
CA GLY A 58 -6.61 -2.09 -15.94
C GLY A 58 -7.24 -0.71 -15.76
N ARG A 59 -8.25 -0.40 -16.57
CA ARG A 59 -8.87 0.94 -16.60
C ARG A 59 -10.00 1.12 -15.58
N ASP A 60 -10.57 0.02 -15.10
CA ASP A 60 -11.77 0.03 -14.27
C ASP A 60 -11.47 0.17 -12.77
N ALA A 61 -10.20 0.08 -12.39
CA ALA A 61 -9.76 0.27 -11.02
C ALA A 61 -10.05 1.69 -10.51
N ASP A 62 -10.64 1.77 -9.31
CA ASP A 62 -10.91 3.05 -8.66
C ASP A 62 -9.65 3.64 -8.01
N PHE A 63 -8.91 4.46 -8.76
CA PHE A 63 -7.73 5.12 -8.23
C PHE A 63 -8.01 6.14 -7.12
N GLU A 64 -9.23 6.68 -7.00
CA GLU A 64 -9.58 7.56 -5.89
C GLU A 64 -9.66 6.76 -4.59
N MET A 65 -10.32 5.61 -4.62
CA MET A 65 -10.41 4.70 -3.47
C MET A 65 -9.05 4.09 -3.11
N LEU A 66 -8.26 3.68 -4.11
CA LEU A 66 -6.90 3.19 -3.89
C LEU A 66 -6.00 4.27 -3.27
N ARG A 67 -6.16 5.55 -3.67
CA ARG A 67 -5.44 6.67 -3.05
C ARG A 67 -5.83 6.86 -1.59
N ARG A 68 -7.10 6.67 -1.24
CA ARG A 68 -7.56 6.74 0.16
C ARG A 68 -7.00 5.58 1.00
N PHE A 69 -6.84 4.39 0.41
CA PHE A 69 -6.23 3.25 1.08
C PHE A 69 -4.76 3.52 1.48
N VAL A 70 -3.99 4.09 0.55
CA VAL A 70 -2.56 4.33 0.69
C VAL A 70 -2.28 5.39 1.74
N ASN A 71 -1.29 5.13 2.60
CA ASN A 71 -0.87 6.09 3.64
C ASN A 71 0.57 6.58 3.47
N GLN A 72 1.20 6.28 2.33
CA GLN A 72 2.55 6.73 2.01
C GLN A 72 2.49 7.84 0.96
N PRO A 73 2.75 9.11 1.34
CA PRO A 73 2.65 10.23 0.41
C PRO A 73 3.69 10.17 -0.72
N THR A 74 4.80 9.47 -0.51
CA THR A 74 5.86 9.30 -1.53
C THR A 74 5.59 8.18 -2.52
N CYS A 75 4.56 7.36 -2.29
CA CYS A 75 4.25 6.19 -3.11
C CYS A 75 2.75 6.16 -3.45
N PRO A 76 2.32 6.86 -4.51
CA PRO A 76 0.93 6.77 -4.96
C PRO A 76 0.59 5.34 -5.43
N PRO A 77 -0.70 4.99 -5.58
CA PRO A 77 -1.10 3.71 -6.14
C PRO A 77 -0.44 3.46 -7.51
N PHE A 78 0.06 2.26 -7.71
CA PHE A 78 0.60 1.83 -8.99
C PHE A 78 -0.52 1.51 -9.96
N HIS A 79 -0.29 1.73 -11.25
CA HIS A 79 -1.18 1.31 -12.33
C HIS A 79 -0.52 0.18 -13.11
N ALA A 80 -1.11 -1.01 -13.10
CA ALA A 80 -0.70 -2.15 -13.89
C ALA A 80 -1.60 -2.30 -15.12
N HIS A 81 -0.98 -2.30 -16.31
CA HIS A 81 -1.70 -2.52 -17.57
C HIS A 81 -1.53 -3.93 -18.14
N ASN A 82 -0.57 -4.70 -17.63
CA ASN A 82 -0.29 -6.07 -18.04
C ASN A 82 0.37 -6.90 -16.92
N ALA A 83 0.40 -8.23 -17.10
CA ALA A 83 0.95 -9.17 -16.12
C ALA A 83 2.43 -8.92 -15.80
N PRO A 84 3.32 -8.70 -16.79
CA PRO A 84 4.73 -8.42 -16.50
C PRO A 84 4.91 -7.19 -15.62
N MET A 85 4.15 -6.12 -15.86
CA MET A 85 4.16 -4.90 -15.05
C MET A 85 3.62 -5.16 -13.65
N LEU A 86 2.50 -5.87 -13.53
CA LEU A 86 1.92 -6.25 -12.24
C LEU A 86 2.92 -7.03 -11.38
N ALA A 87 3.59 -8.03 -11.94
CA ALA A 87 4.59 -8.84 -11.25
C ALA A 87 5.76 -7.99 -10.72
N LYS A 88 6.24 -7.02 -11.52
CA LYS A 88 7.30 -6.09 -11.12
C LYS A 88 6.83 -5.14 -10.00
N GLN A 89 5.62 -4.62 -10.10
CA GLN A 89 5.05 -3.71 -9.09
C GLN A 89 4.80 -4.42 -7.76
N ILE A 90 4.26 -5.65 -7.77
CA ILE A 90 4.10 -6.45 -6.55
C ILE A 90 5.44 -6.74 -5.90
N SER A 91 6.44 -7.16 -6.69
CA SER A 91 7.80 -7.45 -6.18
C SER A 91 8.43 -6.21 -5.55
N PHE A 92 8.26 -5.05 -6.19
CA PHE A 92 8.73 -3.78 -5.65
C PHE A 92 7.96 -3.38 -4.39
N ALA A 93 6.63 -3.43 -4.40
CA ALA A 93 5.79 -3.06 -3.26
C ALA A 93 6.15 -3.88 -2.01
N SER A 94 6.31 -5.19 -2.16
CA SER A 94 6.72 -6.07 -1.05
C SER A 94 8.12 -5.71 -0.53
N THR A 95 9.09 -5.48 -1.42
CA THR A 95 10.47 -5.18 -1.01
C THR A 95 10.57 -3.78 -0.38
N ALA A 96 9.93 -2.79 -0.99
CA ALA A 96 9.89 -1.41 -0.51
C ALA A 96 9.21 -1.33 0.85
N ALA A 97 8.04 -1.97 1.00
CA ALA A 97 7.30 -1.99 2.25
C ALA A 97 8.05 -2.75 3.34
N LEU A 98 8.76 -3.84 3.02
CA LEU A 98 9.59 -4.56 3.98
C LEU A 98 10.79 -3.73 4.45
N LYS A 99 11.51 -3.09 3.53
CA LYS A 99 12.62 -2.18 3.86
C LYS A 99 12.15 -1.04 4.77
N CYS A 100 10.95 -0.57 4.50
CA CYS A 100 10.26 0.42 5.28
C CYS A 100 9.90 -0.08 6.70
N ALA A 101 9.22 -1.22 6.79
CA ALA A 101 8.80 -1.83 8.06
C ALA A 101 9.97 -2.26 8.96
N SER A 102 11.10 -2.64 8.36
CA SER A 102 12.29 -3.13 9.07
C SER A 102 13.30 -2.04 9.44
N ALA A 103 13.09 -0.79 8.99
CA ALA A 103 14.02 0.30 9.28
C ALA A 103 14.00 0.65 10.78
N PRO A 104 15.18 0.81 11.42
CA PRO A 104 15.23 1.18 12.83
C PRO A 104 14.62 2.57 13.08
N HIS A 105 13.79 2.67 14.12
CA HIS A 105 13.12 3.90 14.57
C HIS A 105 14.06 5.09 14.85
N SER A 106 15.38 4.87 14.95
CA SER A 106 16.35 5.96 15.11
C SER A 106 16.55 6.80 13.85
N GLN A 107 16.29 6.23 12.65
CA GLN A 107 16.45 6.96 11.38
C GLN A 107 15.26 7.87 11.05
N THR A 108 14.09 7.61 11.64
CA THR A 108 12.87 8.41 11.41
C THR A 108 12.75 9.63 12.31
N ARG A 109 13.46 9.68 13.46
CA ARG A 109 13.43 10.84 14.39
C ARG A 109 14.09 12.10 13.82
N GLY A 110 14.92 12.00 12.78
CA GLY A 110 15.61 13.13 12.15
C GLY A 110 14.87 13.77 10.98
N GLN A 111 13.77 13.20 10.51
CA GLN A 111 13.02 13.72 9.37
C GLN A 111 11.60 14.07 9.81
N ASN A 112 11.21 15.33 9.67
CA ASN A 112 9.90 15.86 10.08
C ASN A 112 8.80 15.42 9.09
N LEU A 113 8.67 14.09 8.88
CA LEU A 113 7.81 13.47 7.89
C LEU A 113 6.54 12.90 8.56
N PRO A 114 5.36 13.03 7.93
CA PRO A 114 4.16 12.34 8.38
C PRO A 114 4.30 10.85 8.08
N GLY A 115 4.88 10.08 9.00
CA GLY A 115 5.00 8.63 8.88
C GLY A 115 6.08 8.03 9.77
N ASN A 116 5.85 6.82 10.25
CA ASN A 116 6.81 6.07 11.08
C ASN A 116 7.93 5.41 10.26
N CYS A 117 8.17 5.84 9.02
CA CYS A 117 8.99 5.10 8.08
C CYS A 117 9.79 5.99 7.11
N ALA A 118 10.94 5.49 6.65
CA ALA A 118 11.73 6.09 5.57
C ALA A 118 10.90 6.21 4.26
N PRO A 119 11.14 7.24 3.45
CA PRO A 119 10.42 7.44 2.20
C PRO A 119 10.68 6.31 1.21
N ILE A 120 9.62 5.81 0.56
CA ILE A 120 9.73 4.82 -0.51
C ILE A 120 10.19 5.54 -1.79
N SER A 121 11.40 5.23 -2.25
CA SER A 121 11.91 5.67 -3.55
C SER A 121 11.41 4.74 -4.64
N VAL A 122 10.35 5.14 -5.34
CA VAL A 122 9.81 4.39 -6.47
C VAL A 122 10.70 4.61 -7.71
N PRO A 123 11.17 3.54 -8.38
CA PRO A 123 11.94 3.68 -9.62
C PRO A 123 11.04 4.19 -10.74
N ALA A 124 11.59 5.05 -11.60
CA ALA A 124 10.85 5.64 -12.73
C ALA A 124 10.25 4.58 -13.69
N SER A 125 10.88 3.41 -13.80
CA SER A 125 10.37 2.29 -14.61
C SER A 125 9.08 1.65 -14.09
N LEU A 126 8.66 1.98 -12.86
CA LEU A 126 7.39 1.56 -12.27
C LEU A 126 6.38 2.72 -12.19
N GLN A 127 6.80 3.94 -12.52
CA GLN A 127 5.98 5.14 -12.55
C GLN A 127 5.50 5.39 -13.98
N ASN A 128 4.19 5.27 -14.23
CA ASN A 128 3.55 5.58 -15.52
C ASN A 128 4.33 5.11 -16.76
N VAL A 129 4.48 3.78 -16.91
CA VAL A 129 5.04 3.22 -18.14
C VAL A 129 4.10 3.52 -19.31
N PRO A 130 4.57 4.13 -20.42
CA PRO A 130 3.76 4.29 -21.62
C PRO A 130 3.29 2.92 -22.09
N VAL A 131 1.97 2.73 -22.16
CA VAL A 131 1.37 1.46 -22.57
C VAL A 131 1.48 1.34 -24.09
N GLU A 132 2.31 0.42 -24.59
CA GLU A 132 2.31 0.09 -26.01
C GLU A 132 1.01 -0.64 -26.37
N ALA A 133 0.38 -0.26 -27.49
CA ALA A 133 -0.99 -0.65 -27.83
C ALA A 133 -1.22 -2.17 -27.98
N GLY A 134 -0.17 -2.97 -28.08
CA GLY A 134 -0.23 -4.44 -28.17
C GLY A 134 -0.12 -5.17 -26.83
N ASP A 135 0.14 -4.47 -25.72
CA ASP A 135 0.46 -5.05 -24.41
C ASP A 135 -0.54 -4.60 -23.33
N VAL A 136 -1.79 -4.35 -23.74
CA VAL A 136 -2.91 -3.89 -22.90
C VAL A 136 -3.98 -4.97 -22.85
N TRP A 137 -4.41 -5.32 -21.64
CA TRP A 137 -5.57 -6.17 -21.40
C TRP A 137 -6.90 -5.46 -21.65
#